data_AF-A0A3D2W6D1-F1
#
_entry.id   AF-A0A3D2W6D1-F1
#
_cell.length_a   1.000
_cell.length_b   1.000
_cell.length_c   1.000
_cell.angle_alpha   90.00
_cell.angle_beta   90.00
_cell.angle_gamma   90.00
#
_symmetry.space_group_name_H-M   'P 1'
#
loop_
_entity.id
_entity.type
_entity.pdbx_description
1 polymer ?
#
loop_
_entity_poly.entity_id
_entity_poly.type
_entity_poly.pdbx_seq_one_letter_code
_entity_poly.pdbx_strand_id
1 'polypeptide(L)'
;IGDHDENISFEKSVEVLEKQFPGKGQKYAEALRDNTIALYKKCAEYARSRGIIIADTKFEFGLDENGEVILADEMLTPDSSRFWPMEGYEPGHGQPSFDKQFVRDWLKANPDSGYDLPQDVIDKTIAKYKEAYFLLTGRELDA
;
A
#
# COMPACT_ATOMS: atom_id res chain seq x y z
N ILE A 1 -17.50 -14.27 -1.59
CA ILE A 1 -17.09 -13.16 -0.71
C ILE A 1 -16.25 -13.80 0.37
N GLY A 2 -14.93 -13.55 0.35
CA GLY A 2 -14.00 -14.05 1.35
C GLY A 2 -13.94 -13.11 2.56
N ASP A 3 -13.33 -13.58 3.63
CA ASP A 3 -13.16 -12.80 4.86
C ASP A 3 -12.18 -11.64 4.65
N HIS A 4 -12.36 -10.57 5.42
CA HIS A 4 -11.43 -9.43 5.43
C HIS A 4 -10.28 -9.69 6.41
N ASP A 5 -9.12 -9.08 6.14
CA ASP A 5 -8.00 -9.10 7.08
C ASP A 5 -8.41 -8.48 8.43
N GLU A 6 -7.96 -9.12 9.50
CA GLU A 6 -8.17 -8.64 10.87
C GLU A 6 -6.93 -7.91 11.38
N ASN A 7 -7.13 -6.72 11.94
CA ASN A 7 -6.06 -6.02 12.65
C ASN A 7 -5.68 -6.78 13.91
N ILE A 8 -4.40 -7.11 14.06
CA ILE A 8 -3.85 -7.79 15.24
C ILE A 8 -2.76 -6.97 15.92
N SER A 9 -2.58 -7.17 17.22
CA SER A 9 -1.47 -6.56 17.95
C SER A 9 -0.13 -7.24 17.61
N PHE A 10 0.97 -6.61 18.01
CA PHE A 10 2.30 -7.22 17.88
C PHE A 10 2.39 -8.54 18.64
N GLU A 11 1.89 -8.60 19.87
CA GLU A 11 1.87 -9.82 20.70
C GLU A 11 1.09 -10.93 20.01
N LYS A 12 -0.05 -10.57 19.39
CA LYS A 12 -0.83 -11.54 18.63
C LYS A 12 -0.10 -12.03 17.39
N SER A 13 0.66 -11.17 16.70
CA SER A 13 1.49 -11.57 15.57
C SER A 13 2.58 -12.57 15.99
N VAL A 14 3.18 -12.39 17.18
CA VAL A 14 4.14 -13.33 17.76
C VAL A 14 3.49 -14.70 17.99
N GLU A 15 2.29 -14.73 18.58
CA GLU A 15 1.55 -16.00 18.79
C GLU A 15 1.24 -16.73 17.48
N VAL A 16 0.82 -15.99 16.45
CA VAL A 16 0.52 -16.55 15.12
C VAL A 16 1.78 -17.14 14.49
N LEU A 17 2.87 -16.38 14.50
CA LEU A 17 4.15 -16.80 13.93
C LEU A 17 4.77 -17.95 14.72
N GLU A 18 4.62 -18.00 16.04
CA GLU A 18 5.12 -19.10 16.86
C GLU A 18 4.40 -20.42 16.55
N LYS A 19 3.09 -20.37 16.29
CA LYS A 19 2.33 -21.55 15.86
C LYS A 19 2.78 -22.06 14.48
N GLN A 20 3.06 -21.14 13.57
CA GLN A 20 3.48 -21.48 12.20
C GLN A 20 4.97 -21.89 12.14
N PHE A 21 5.81 -21.27 12.96
CA PHE A 21 7.25 -21.44 13.02
C PHE A 21 7.72 -21.59 14.48
N PRO A 22 7.56 -22.79 15.08
CA PRO A 22 7.89 -23.03 16.48
C PRO A 22 9.34 -22.64 16.83
N GLY A 23 9.51 -21.90 17.92
CA GLY A 23 10.77 -21.36 18.42
C GLY A 23 11.28 -20.11 17.68
N LYS A 24 10.51 -19.58 16.72
CA LYS A 24 10.93 -18.43 15.89
C LYS A 24 9.91 -17.29 15.86
N GLY A 25 8.78 -17.38 16.55
CA GLY A 25 7.70 -16.40 16.49
C GLY A 25 8.16 -14.98 16.83
N GLN A 26 8.84 -14.80 17.97
CA GLN A 26 9.37 -13.50 18.39
C GLN A 26 10.37 -12.94 17.36
N LYS A 27 11.34 -13.77 16.95
CA LYS A 27 12.39 -13.38 15.99
C LYS A 27 11.78 -12.86 14.69
N TYR A 28 10.79 -13.58 14.14
CA TYR A 28 10.16 -13.17 12.88
C TYR A 28 9.26 -11.95 13.07
N ALA A 29 8.49 -11.85 14.15
CA ALA A 29 7.64 -10.67 14.39
C ALA A 29 8.49 -9.39 14.51
N GLU A 30 9.61 -9.45 15.22
CA GLU A 30 10.56 -8.34 15.34
C GLU A 30 11.15 -7.96 13.97
N ALA A 31 11.60 -8.94 13.19
CA ALA A 31 12.12 -8.70 11.85
C ALA A 31 11.07 -8.05 10.93
N LEU A 32 9.83 -8.54 10.95
CA LEU A 32 8.72 -7.96 10.17
C LEU A 32 8.45 -6.51 10.58
N ARG A 33 8.34 -6.23 11.89
CA ARG A 33 8.14 -4.88 12.42
C ARG A 33 9.26 -3.94 12.01
N ASP A 34 10.50 -4.34 12.27
CA ASP A 34 11.66 -3.48 12.09
C ASP A 34 11.92 -3.19 10.61
N ASN A 35 11.80 -4.21 9.75
CA ASN A 35 11.93 -4.05 8.30
C ASN A 35 10.77 -3.21 7.72
N THR A 36 9.52 -3.45 8.13
CA THR A 36 8.35 -2.67 7.68
C THR A 36 8.54 -1.19 7.99
N ILE A 37 8.90 -0.86 9.24
CA ILE A 37 9.06 0.54 9.66
C ILE A 37 10.26 1.19 8.98
N ALA A 38 11.38 0.48 8.82
CA ALA A 38 12.56 0.99 8.14
C ALA A 38 12.29 1.29 6.65
N LEU A 39 11.67 0.34 5.93
CA LEU A 39 11.28 0.50 4.53
C LEU A 39 10.29 1.66 4.36
N TYR A 40 9.22 1.69 5.18
CA TYR A 40 8.24 2.77 5.13
C TYR A 40 8.88 4.14 5.32
N LYS A 41 9.70 4.32 6.37
CA LYS A 41 10.35 5.63 6.64
C LYS A 41 11.20 6.10 5.47
N LYS A 42 12.07 5.21 4.95
CA LYS A 42 12.96 5.53 3.83
C LYS A 42 12.17 5.93 2.58
N CYS A 43 11.13 5.18 2.25
CA CYS A 43 10.35 5.41 1.05
C CYS A 43 9.39 6.59 1.18
N ALA A 44 8.79 6.80 2.34
CA ALA A 44 7.95 7.97 2.62
C ALA A 44 8.77 9.27 2.59
N GLU A 45 10.01 9.26 3.11
CA GLU A 45 10.92 10.40 3.02
C GLU A 45 11.27 10.71 1.55
N TYR A 46 11.60 9.68 0.78
CA TYR A 46 11.87 9.84 -0.65
C TYR A 46 10.65 10.40 -1.40
N ALA A 47 9.47 9.79 -1.24
CA ALA A 47 8.24 10.22 -1.89
C ALA A 47 7.86 11.66 -1.51
N ARG A 48 8.08 12.05 -0.25
CA ARG A 48 7.85 13.42 0.21
C ARG A 48 8.72 14.41 -0.53
N SER A 49 9.99 14.07 -0.81
CA SER A 49 10.87 14.90 -1.65
C SER A 49 10.38 15.05 -3.10
N ARG A 50 9.46 14.17 -3.53
CA ARG A 50 8.82 14.16 -4.85
C ARG A 50 7.39 14.73 -4.84
N GLY A 51 6.94 15.30 -3.72
CA GLY A 51 5.61 15.88 -3.61
C GLY A 51 4.48 14.91 -3.26
N ILE A 52 4.81 13.68 -2.84
CA ILE A 52 3.84 12.65 -2.47
C ILE A 52 3.96 12.31 -0.97
N ILE A 53 2.83 12.24 -0.28
CA ILE A 53 2.71 11.67 1.06
C ILE A 53 2.25 10.22 0.91
N ILE A 54 3.00 9.29 1.49
CA ILE A 54 2.57 7.90 1.64
C ILE A 54 1.92 7.77 3.01
N ALA A 55 0.59 7.74 3.06
CA ALA A 55 -0.16 7.72 4.31
C ALA A 55 -0.01 6.37 5.03
N ASP A 56 -0.09 5.28 4.26
CA ASP A 56 0.12 3.91 4.70
C ASP A 56 0.48 3.01 3.50
N THR A 57 0.99 1.81 3.81
CA THR A 57 1.35 0.77 2.83
C THR A 57 1.20 -0.61 3.46
N LYS A 58 0.89 -1.61 2.64
CA LYS A 58 1.06 -3.03 2.96
C LYS A 58 2.39 -3.53 2.39
N PHE A 59 3.10 -4.36 3.13
CA PHE A 59 4.20 -5.18 2.61
C PHE A 59 3.89 -6.64 2.87
N GLU A 60 4.38 -7.52 2.00
CA GLU A 60 4.41 -8.96 2.25
C GLU A 60 5.86 -9.43 2.34
N PHE A 61 6.08 -10.40 3.21
CA PHE A 61 7.40 -10.97 3.42
C PHE A 61 7.33 -12.49 3.33
N GLY A 62 8.37 -13.07 2.76
CA GLY A 62 8.61 -14.50 2.73
C GLY A 62 9.82 -14.88 3.58
N LEU A 63 10.10 -16.18 3.61
CA LEU A 63 11.36 -16.72 4.11
C LEU A 63 12.14 -17.32 2.93
N ASP A 64 13.44 -17.05 2.87
CA ASP A 64 14.33 -17.74 1.94
C ASP A 64 14.70 -19.17 2.42
N GLU A 65 15.58 -19.84 1.67
CA GLU A 65 16.05 -21.19 1.99
C GLU A 65 16.83 -21.29 3.31
N ASN A 66 17.35 -20.17 3.82
CA ASN A 66 18.08 -20.07 5.08
C ASN A 66 17.18 -19.63 6.25
N GLY A 67 15.90 -19.33 5.97
CA GLY A 67 14.96 -18.80 6.95
C GLY A 67 15.18 -17.31 7.27
N GLU A 68 15.77 -16.57 6.35
CA GLU A 68 15.88 -15.11 6.39
C GLU A 68 14.60 -14.46 5.85
N VAL A 69 14.17 -13.38 6.51
CA VAL A 69 12.98 -12.62 6.11
C VAL A 69 13.31 -11.79 4.88
N ILE A 70 12.62 -12.05 3.78
CA ILE A 70 12.79 -11.34 2.50
C ILE A 70 11.50 -10.61 2.12
N LEU A 71 11.64 -9.44 1.51
CA LEU A 71 10.50 -8.72 0.95
C LEU A 71 9.96 -9.50 -0.27
N ALA A 72 8.65 -9.61 -0.36
CA ALA A 72 7.92 -10.25 -1.45
C ALA A 72 6.80 -9.32 -1.96
N ASP A 73 6.00 -9.82 -2.91
CA ASP A 73 4.89 -9.10 -3.55
C ASP A 73 5.32 -7.75 -4.17
N GLU A 74 4.36 -6.94 -4.59
CA GLU A 74 4.56 -5.53 -4.88
C GLU A 74 4.84 -4.72 -3.61
N MET A 75 5.54 -3.60 -3.78
CA MET A 75 5.79 -2.65 -2.71
C MET A 75 5.55 -1.23 -3.18
N LEU A 76 4.86 -0.43 -2.36
CA LEU A 76 4.71 1.02 -2.56
C LEU A 76 4.14 1.36 -3.94
N THR A 77 3.09 0.65 -4.32
CA THR A 77 2.27 0.95 -5.49
C THR A 77 0.98 1.64 -5.04
N PRO A 78 0.25 2.35 -5.93
CA PRO A 78 -1.06 2.90 -5.58
C PRO A 78 -2.13 1.84 -5.25
N ASP A 79 -1.83 0.56 -5.47
CA ASP A 79 -2.69 -0.57 -5.11
C ASP A 79 -2.47 -1.02 -3.67
N SER A 80 -1.21 -1.07 -3.25
CA SER A 80 -0.77 -1.48 -1.91
C SER A 80 -0.65 -0.33 -0.91
N SER A 81 -0.74 0.92 -1.37
CA SER A 81 -0.49 2.13 -0.59
C SER A 81 -1.49 3.25 -0.88
N ARG A 82 -1.74 4.10 0.13
CA ARG A 82 -2.48 5.35 -0.05
C ARG A 82 -1.52 6.50 -0.31
N PHE A 83 -1.59 7.05 -1.52
CA PHE A 83 -0.74 8.16 -1.96
C PHE A 83 -1.54 9.46 -2.02
N TRP A 84 -1.11 10.46 -1.27
CA TRP A 84 -1.71 11.80 -1.28
C TRP A 84 -0.75 12.81 -1.89
N PRO A 85 -1.21 13.74 -2.73
CA PRO A 85 -0.39 14.90 -3.10
C PRO A 85 -0.11 15.74 -1.86
N MET A 86 1.12 16.26 -1.75
CA MET A 86 1.41 17.28 -0.74
C MET A 86 0.61 18.55 -0.99
N GLU A 87 0.40 18.90 -2.26
CA GLU A 87 -0.47 20.00 -2.64
C GLU A 87 -1.92 19.65 -2.28
N GLY A 88 -2.55 20.50 -1.47
CA GLY A 88 -3.94 20.31 -1.03
C GLY A 88 -4.11 19.34 0.15
N TYR A 89 -3.04 18.78 0.71
CA TYR A 89 -3.13 18.02 1.97
C TYR A 89 -3.49 18.95 3.15
N GLU A 90 -4.49 18.56 3.93
CA GLU A 90 -4.88 19.26 5.15
C GLU A 90 -5.49 18.28 6.17
N PRO A 91 -5.01 18.24 7.42
CA PRO A 91 -5.52 17.31 8.43
C PRO A 91 -6.97 17.60 8.83
N GLY A 92 -7.69 16.55 9.24
CA GLY A 92 -9.06 16.65 9.79
C GLY A 92 -10.18 16.35 8.80
N HIS A 93 -9.86 15.99 7.55
CA HIS A 93 -10.84 15.57 6.54
C HIS A 93 -10.27 14.51 5.58
N GLY A 94 -11.04 14.13 4.55
CA GLY A 94 -10.60 13.17 3.53
C GLY A 94 -9.61 13.80 2.56
N GLN A 95 -8.50 13.11 2.29
CA GLN A 95 -7.42 13.67 1.49
C GLN A 95 -7.63 13.44 -0.01
N PRO A 96 -7.12 14.33 -0.88
CA PRO A 96 -6.97 14.03 -2.29
C PRO A 96 -6.09 12.78 -2.44
N SER A 97 -6.36 11.99 -3.48
CA SER A 97 -5.66 10.72 -3.66
C SER A 97 -5.18 10.50 -5.09
N PHE A 98 -3.99 9.91 -5.22
CA PHE A 98 -3.49 9.34 -6.46
C PHE A 98 -3.99 7.90 -6.71
N ASP A 99 -4.74 7.32 -5.77
CA ASP A 99 -5.20 5.94 -5.83
C ASP A 99 -6.64 5.78 -6.33
N LYS A 100 -7.20 4.59 -6.12
CA LYS A 100 -8.51 4.10 -6.56
C LYS A 100 -9.72 4.89 -6.04
N GLN A 101 -9.55 6.07 -5.45
CA GLN A 101 -10.64 6.85 -4.88
C GLN A 101 -11.74 7.19 -5.90
N PHE A 102 -11.39 7.55 -7.14
CA PHE A 102 -12.37 7.78 -8.22
C PHE A 102 -13.22 6.53 -8.54
N VAL A 103 -12.57 5.36 -8.57
CA VAL A 103 -13.24 4.08 -8.79
C VAL A 103 -14.15 3.74 -7.61
N ARG A 104 -13.67 3.91 -6.37
CA ARG A 104 -14.44 3.64 -5.14
C ARG A 104 -15.67 4.52 -5.05
N ASP A 105 -15.52 5.82 -5.28
CA ASP A 105 -16.62 6.77 -5.23
C ASP A 105 -17.65 6.50 -6.33
N TRP A 106 -17.19 6.16 -7.54
CA TRP A 106 -18.09 5.81 -8.63
C TRP A 106 -18.86 4.51 -8.34
N LEU A 107 -18.19 3.44 -7.89
CA LEU A 107 -18.85 2.18 -7.56
C LEU A 107 -19.83 2.33 -6.39
N LYS A 108 -19.49 3.15 -5.39
CA LYS A 108 -20.39 3.44 -4.26
C LYS A 108 -21.65 4.20 -4.71
N ALA A 109 -21.51 5.10 -5.69
CA ALA A 109 -22.64 5.81 -6.28
C ALA A 109 -23.45 4.94 -7.27
N ASN A 110 -22.85 3.87 -7.81
CA ASN A 110 -23.43 3.00 -8.83
C ASN A 110 -23.35 1.51 -8.42
N PRO A 111 -24.07 1.10 -7.35
CA PRO A 111 -23.97 -0.26 -6.81
C PRO A 111 -24.44 -1.35 -7.78
N ASP A 112 -25.32 -1.02 -8.72
CA ASP A 112 -25.88 -1.95 -9.71
C ASP A 112 -25.08 -1.98 -11.03
N SER A 113 -23.90 -1.36 -11.07
CA SER A 113 -23.05 -1.24 -12.27
C SER A 113 -22.46 -2.55 -12.78
N GLY A 114 -22.58 -3.65 -12.04
CA GLY A 114 -21.88 -4.89 -12.36
C GLY A 114 -20.35 -4.77 -12.34
N TYR A 115 -19.82 -3.71 -11.72
CA TYR A 115 -18.40 -3.32 -11.73
C TYR A 115 -17.87 -2.84 -13.09
N ASP A 116 -18.74 -2.56 -14.05
CA ASP A 116 -18.36 -1.97 -15.33
C ASP A 116 -18.13 -0.46 -15.17
N LEU A 117 -16.87 -0.04 -15.26
CA LEU A 117 -16.47 1.35 -15.12
C LEU A 117 -16.63 2.10 -16.45
N PRO A 118 -17.16 3.33 -16.47
CA PRO A 118 -17.21 4.15 -17.66
C PRO A 118 -15.78 4.58 -18.04
N GLN A 119 -15.58 4.81 -19.35
CA GLN A 119 -14.26 5.14 -19.90
C GLN A 119 -13.60 6.35 -19.22
N ASP A 120 -14.39 7.35 -18.81
CA ASP A 120 -13.83 8.53 -18.16
C ASP A 120 -13.25 8.25 -16.77
N VAL A 121 -13.83 7.31 -16.01
CA VAL A 121 -13.28 6.86 -14.72
C VAL A 121 -12.02 6.05 -14.93
N ILE A 122 -11.99 5.21 -15.97
CA ILE A 122 -10.81 4.44 -16.38
C ILE A 122 -9.67 5.39 -16.74
N ASP A 123 -9.90 6.36 -17.63
CA ASP A 123 -8.89 7.31 -18.10
C ASP A 123 -8.33 8.16 -16.96
N LYS A 124 -9.19 8.66 -16.06
CA LYS A 124 -8.77 9.41 -14.86
C LYS A 124 -7.91 8.56 -13.94
N THR A 125 -8.26 7.29 -13.76
CA THR A 125 -7.49 6.35 -12.93
C THR A 125 -6.11 6.12 -13.55
N ILE A 126 -6.03 5.82 -14.86
CA ILE A 126 -4.77 5.63 -15.57
C ILE A 126 -3.89 6.89 -15.47
N ALA A 127 -4.46 8.07 -15.67
CA ALA A 127 -3.73 9.34 -15.59
C ALA A 127 -3.09 9.54 -14.20
N LYS A 128 -3.80 9.18 -13.12
CA LYS A 128 -3.29 9.30 -11.75
C LYS A 128 -2.15 8.33 -11.44
N TYR A 129 -2.22 7.11 -11.97
CA TYR A 129 -1.12 6.14 -11.83
C TYR A 129 0.12 6.60 -12.59
N LYS A 130 -0.05 7.14 -13.82
CA LYS A 130 1.04 7.71 -14.60
C LYS A 130 1.68 8.92 -13.92
N GLU A 131 0.87 9.81 -13.36
CA GLU A 131 1.32 10.97 -12.60
C GLU A 131 2.15 10.56 -11.38
N ALA A 132 1.64 9.63 -10.55
CA ALA A 132 2.37 9.11 -9.40
C ALA A 132 3.69 8.43 -9.81
N TYR A 133 3.68 7.62 -10.87
CA TYR A 133 4.88 6.99 -11.42
C TYR A 133 5.91 8.03 -11.86
N PHE A 134 5.49 9.04 -12.61
CA PHE A 134 6.36 10.12 -13.07
C PHE A 134 6.97 10.90 -11.92
N LEU A 135 6.17 11.30 -10.92
CA LEU A 135 6.67 12.00 -9.74
C LEU A 135 7.71 11.18 -8.97
N LEU A 136 7.46 9.89 -8.77
CA LEU A 136 8.36 9.02 -8.01
C LEU A 136 9.63 8.64 -8.78
N THR A 137 9.56 8.46 -10.09
CA THR A 137 10.66 7.87 -10.87
C THR A 137 11.38 8.88 -11.78
N GLY A 138 10.73 10.00 -12.10
CA GLY A 138 11.17 10.95 -13.12
C GLY A 138 11.07 10.41 -14.55
N ARG A 139 10.30 9.33 -14.77
CA ARG A 139 10.14 8.66 -16.07
C ARG A 139 8.67 8.66 -16.49
N GLU A 140 8.45 8.73 -17.79
CA GLU A 140 7.13 8.48 -18.38
C GLU A 140 6.88 6.97 -18.44
N LEU A 141 5.64 6.56 -18.20
CA LEU A 141 5.22 5.17 -18.38
C LEU A 141 4.61 5.05 -19.79
N ASP A 142 5.43 4.56 -20.72
CA ASP A 142 4.98 4.26 -22.09
C ASP A 142 3.97 3.10 -22.08
N ALA A 143 3.00 3.16 -22.99
CA ALA A 143 1.94 2.17 -23.16
C ALA A 143 2.42 0.94 -23.96
#